data_AF-K0VBP7-F1
#
_entry.id   AF-K0VBP7-F1
#
_cell.length_a   1.000
_cell.length_b   1.000
_cell.length_c   1.000
_cell.angle_alpha   90.00
_cell.angle_beta   90.00
_cell.angle_gamma   90.00
#
_symmetry.space_group_name_H-M   'P 1'
#
loop_
_entity.id
_entity.type
_entity.pdbx_description
1 polymer ?
#
loop_
_entity_poly.entity_id
_entity_poly.type
_entity_poly.pdbx_seq_one_letter_code
_entity_poly.pdbx_strand_id
1 'polypeptide(L)'
;MIFIPLPLVIALLLMILFVAVLRRDEEAAPNRPFLALILLSALQSVLVSLRWGYGVQAVGMVAPVIAAIVPPLAYAGVSRLVKTSRRPLAARIALHAMPAVLILLLVAFWRDAVDIALVLVFVGYTGAILLLMRPGADALRLAPFEGAVPAYRAIIFTAAALCLSAAFDTFV
;
A
#
# COMPACT_ATOMS: atom_id res chain seq x y z
N MET A 1 -15.40 -29.90 7.89
CA MET A 1 -16.00 -28.56 8.00
C MET A 1 -15.20 -27.64 7.09
N ILE A 2 -15.83 -26.91 6.17
CA ILE A 2 -15.09 -26.00 5.28
C ILE A 2 -14.71 -24.78 6.13
N PHE A 3 -13.42 -24.61 6.43
CA PHE A 3 -12.90 -23.43 7.12
C PHE A 3 -12.57 -22.36 6.08
N ILE A 4 -13.19 -21.19 6.21
CA ILE A 4 -12.94 -20.02 5.38
C ILE A 4 -12.32 -18.96 6.29
N PRO A 5 -11.00 -18.68 6.18
CA PRO A 5 -10.36 -17.64 6.96
C PRO A 5 -11.00 -16.27 6.68
N LEU A 6 -11.22 -15.47 7.72
CA LEU A 6 -11.75 -14.10 7.58
C LEU A 6 -11.01 -13.23 6.54
N PRO A 7 -9.66 -13.29 6.44
CA PRO A 7 -8.95 -12.49 5.42
C PRO A 7 -9.31 -12.88 3.98
N LEU A 8 -9.83 -14.09 3.73
CA LEU A 8 -10.30 -14.47 2.39
C LEU A 8 -11.57 -13.71 1.99
N VAL A 9 -12.45 -13.42 2.96
CA VAL A 9 -13.63 -12.56 2.74
C VAL A 9 -13.19 -11.14 2.42
N ILE A 10 -12.17 -10.62 3.11
CA ILE A 10 -11.59 -9.29 2.84
C ILE A 10 -11.01 -9.24 1.42
N ALA A 11 -10.30 -10.29 0.98
CA ALA A 11 -9.80 -10.38 -0.39
C ALA A 11 -10.94 -10.25 -1.42
N LEU A 12 -12.05 -10.95 -1.20
CA LEU A 12 -13.22 -10.88 -2.08
C LEU A 12 -13.80 -9.46 -2.12
N LEU A 13 -13.97 -8.81 -0.97
CA LEU A 13 -14.48 -7.44 -0.90
C LEU A 13 -13.56 -6.45 -1.63
N LEU A 14 -12.23 -6.63 -1.52
CA LEU A 14 -11.26 -5.81 -2.25
C LEU A 14 -11.31 -6.06 -3.75
N MET A 15 -11.55 -7.30 -4.20
CA MET A 15 -11.74 -7.60 -5.62
C MET A 15 -13.03 -6.97 -6.16
N ILE A 16 -14.13 -7.00 -5.39
CA ILE A 16 -15.37 -6.29 -5.75
C ILE A 16 -15.09 -4.79 -5.86
N LEU A 17 -14.40 -4.20 -4.88
CA LEU A 17 -14.00 -2.79 -4.91
C LEU A 17 -13.15 -2.47 -6.14
N PHE A 18 -12.16 -3.32 -6.47
CA PHE A 18 -11.31 -3.15 -7.65
C PHE A 18 -12.14 -3.09 -8.94
N VAL A 19 -13.06 -4.04 -9.12
CA VAL A 19 -13.94 -4.09 -10.29
C VAL A 19 -14.89 -2.88 -10.31
N ALA A 20 -15.43 -2.48 -9.15
CA ALA A 20 -16.31 -1.32 -9.04
C ALA A 20 -15.59 -0.02 -9.45
N VAL A 21 -14.33 0.17 -9.02
CA VAL A 21 -13.53 1.33 -9.42
C VAL A 21 -13.19 1.28 -10.91
N LEU A 22 -12.92 0.09 -11.47
CA LEU A 22 -12.59 -0.07 -12.89
C LEU A 22 -13.78 0.19 -13.82
N ARG A 23 -15.00 -0.10 -13.36
CA ARG A 23 -16.26 0.13 -14.09
C ARG A 23 -16.83 1.53 -13.89
N ARG A 24 -16.21 2.36 -13.07
CA ARG A 24 -16.67 3.71 -12.82
C ARG A 24 -16.35 4.57 -14.04
N ASP A 25 -17.37 5.00 -14.76
CA ASP A 25 -17.25 5.94 -15.87
C ASP A 25 -16.94 7.34 -15.34
N GLU A 26 -15.68 7.57 -14.98
CA GLU A 26 -15.16 8.92 -14.76
C GLU A 26 -14.43 9.40 -16.02
N GLU A 27 -14.66 10.66 -16.39
CA GLU A 27 -13.93 11.32 -17.49
C GLU A 27 -12.42 11.38 -17.22
N ALA A 28 -12.01 11.24 -15.96
CA ALA A 28 -10.62 11.26 -15.53
C ALA A 28 -9.99 9.86 -15.51
N ALA A 29 -8.80 9.73 -16.10
CA ALA A 29 -8.05 8.47 -16.12
C ALA A 29 -7.75 7.95 -14.69
N PRO A 30 -8.06 6.67 -14.40
CA PRO A 30 -8.03 6.12 -13.05
C PRO A 30 -6.63 6.19 -12.41
N ASN A 31 -6.61 6.33 -11.09
CA ASN A 31 -5.36 6.37 -10.32
C ASN A 31 -4.75 4.96 -10.24
N ARG A 32 -3.97 4.59 -11.27
CA ARG A 32 -3.35 3.27 -11.41
C ARG A 32 -2.60 2.79 -10.15
N PRO A 33 -1.82 3.61 -9.43
CA PRO A 33 -1.24 3.22 -8.15
C PRO A 33 -2.25 2.77 -7.08
N PHE A 34 -3.41 3.43 -6.97
CA PHE A 34 -4.46 2.99 -6.03
C PHE A 34 -5.14 1.70 -6.48
N LEU A 35 -5.36 1.51 -7.78
CA LEU A 35 -5.83 0.22 -8.31
C LEU A 35 -4.85 -0.91 -8.00
N ALA A 36 -3.55 -0.67 -8.20
CA ALA A 36 -2.50 -1.61 -7.86
C ALA A 36 -2.45 -1.87 -6.34
N LEU A 37 -2.66 -0.84 -5.51
CA LEU A 37 -2.73 -0.97 -4.06
C LEU A 37 -3.89 -1.87 -3.63
N ILE A 38 -5.09 -1.68 -4.20
CA ILE A 38 -6.25 -2.55 -3.91
C ILE A 38 -5.93 -4.00 -4.26
N LEU A 39 -5.37 -4.24 -5.44
CA LEU A 39 -5.01 -5.59 -5.88
C LEU A 39 -3.92 -6.22 -4.99
N LEU A 40 -2.93 -5.44 -4.60
CA LEU A 40 -1.85 -5.87 -3.71
C LEU A 40 -2.39 -6.20 -2.30
N SER A 41 -3.31 -5.39 -1.77
CA SER A 41 -3.98 -5.65 -0.50
C SER A 41 -4.86 -6.91 -0.56
N ALA A 42 -5.54 -7.16 -1.69
CA ALA A 42 -6.27 -8.40 -1.89
C ALA A 42 -5.33 -9.61 -1.88
N LEU A 43 -4.19 -9.52 -2.58
CA LEU A 43 -3.16 -10.54 -2.58
C LEU A 43 -2.59 -10.77 -1.17
N GLN A 44 -2.29 -9.71 -0.40
CA GLN A 44 -1.84 -9.85 0.99
C GLN A 44 -2.87 -10.58 1.85
N SER A 45 -4.16 -10.27 1.69
CA SER A 45 -5.22 -10.94 2.45
C SER A 45 -5.32 -12.44 2.12
N VAL A 46 -5.12 -12.82 0.85
CA VAL A 46 -4.99 -14.23 0.44
C VAL A 46 -3.75 -14.87 1.06
N LEU A 47 -2.59 -14.22 1.01
CA LEU A 47 -1.35 -14.73 1.60
C LEU A 47 -1.49 -14.95 3.11
N VAL A 48 -2.09 -14.01 3.84
CA VAL A 48 -2.38 -14.16 5.28
C VAL A 48 -3.29 -15.37 5.52
N SER A 49 -4.32 -15.56 4.69
CA SER A 49 -5.21 -16.73 4.77
C SER A 49 -4.47 -18.05 4.53
N LEU A 50 -3.56 -18.09 3.55
CA LEU A 50 -2.74 -19.27 3.26
C LEU A 50 -1.79 -19.59 4.42
N ARG A 51 -1.11 -18.57 4.98
CA ARG A 51 -0.15 -18.76 6.06
C ARG A 51 -0.82 -19.24 7.35
N TRP A 52 -1.83 -18.52 7.83
CA TRP A 52 -2.42 -18.76 9.15
C TRP A 52 -3.67 -19.65 9.10
N GLY A 53 -4.41 -19.62 8.00
CA GLY A 53 -5.63 -20.43 7.84
C GLY A 53 -5.37 -21.83 7.31
N TYR A 54 -4.36 -22.01 6.45
CA TYR A 54 -4.04 -23.28 5.81
C TYR A 54 -2.62 -23.80 6.10
N GLY A 55 -1.83 -23.09 6.92
CA GLY A 55 -0.51 -23.56 7.38
C GLY A 55 0.61 -23.50 6.33
N VAL A 56 0.44 -22.75 5.24
CA VAL A 56 1.44 -22.67 4.15
C VAL A 56 2.64 -21.81 4.58
N GLN A 57 3.70 -22.47 5.04
CA GLN A 57 4.88 -21.80 5.61
C GLN A 57 5.69 -20.99 4.59
N ALA A 58 5.72 -21.39 3.32
CA ALA A 58 6.45 -20.71 2.24
C ALA A 58 6.01 -19.24 2.07
N VAL A 59 4.77 -18.91 2.46
CA VAL A 59 4.26 -17.53 2.45
C VAL A 59 5.09 -16.60 3.33
N GLY A 60 5.70 -17.11 4.40
CA GLY A 60 6.54 -16.32 5.30
C GLY A 60 7.77 -15.69 4.64
N MET A 61 8.21 -16.21 3.49
CA MET A 61 9.32 -15.63 2.72
C MET A 61 8.85 -14.55 1.74
N VAL A 62 7.66 -14.71 1.16
CA VAL A 62 7.13 -13.82 0.12
C VAL A 62 6.36 -12.64 0.72
N ALA A 63 5.64 -12.85 1.83
CA ALA A 63 4.78 -11.85 2.44
C ALA A 63 5.50 -10.53 2.81
N PRO A 64 6.71 -10.53 3.39
CA PRO A 64 7.43 -9.29 3.69
C PRO A 64 7.77 -8.47 2.44
N VAL A 65 8.18 -9.15 1.36
CA VAL A 65 8.52 -8.49 0.08
C VAL A 65 7.29 -7.82 -0.51
N ILE A 66 6.14 -8.50 -0.48
CA ILE A 66 4.86 -7.94 -0.93
C ILE A 66 4.44 -6.75 -0.05
N ALA A 67 4.62 -6.84 1.27
CA ALA A 67 4.30 -5.77 2.21
C ALA A 67 5.13 -4.49 1.96
N ALA A 68 6.40 -4.63 1.59
CA ALA A 68 7.29 -3.51 1.28
C ALA A 68 6.81 -2.63 0.10
N ILE A 69 5.93 -3.16 -0.76
CA ILE A 69 5.40 -2.45 -1.94
C ILE A 69 4.19 -1.56 -1.56
N VAL A 70 3.53 -1.83 -0.44
CA VAL A 70 2.32 -1.12 0.01
C VAL A 70 2.57 0.38 0.23
N PRO A 71 3.56 0.82 1.04
CA PRO A 71 3.78 2.25 1.27
C PRO A 71 4.20 3.03 0.00
N PRO A 72 5.09 2.51 -0.87
CA PRO A 72 5.40 3.13 -2.16
C PRO A 72 4.18 3.33 -3.06
N LEU A 73 3.27 2.35 -3.15
CA LEU A 73 2.05 2.48 -3.95
C LEU A 73 1.09 3.53 -3.40
N ALA A 74 0.91 3.55 -2.07
CA ALA A 74 0.10 4.58 -1.41
C ALA A 74 0.65 5.99 -1.71
N TYR A 75 1.96 6.19 -1.54
CA TYR A 75 2.61 7.46 -1.87
C TYR A 75 2.51 7.81 -3.36
N ALA A 76 2.68 6.83 -4.26
CA ALA A 76 2.56 7.05 -5.70
C ALA A 76 1.14 7.51 -6.08
N GLY A 77 0.10 6.96 -5.43
CA GLY A 77 -1.28 7.38 -5.64
C GLY A 77 -1.56 8.80 -5.12
N VAL A 78 -1.07 9.13 -3.92
CA VAL A 78 -1.19 10.48 -3.33
C VAL A 78 -0.43 11.52 -4.15
N SER A 79 0.83 11.23 -4.51
CA SER A 79 1.67 12.16 -5.28
C SER A 79 1.12 12.46 -6.68
N ARG A 80 0.34 11.54 -7.26
CA ARG A 80 -0.39 11.78 -8.51
C ARG A 80 -1.47 12.84 -8.29
N LEU A 81 -2.26 12.75 -7.22
CA LEU A 81 -3.31 13.74 -6.91
C LEU A 81 -2.74 15.14 -6.62
N VAL A 82 -1.54 15.22 -6.06
CA VAL A 82 -0.85 16.50 -5.76
C VAL A 82 -0.19 17.13 -7.00
N LYS A 83 -0.03 16.36 -8.10
CA LYS A 83 0.70 16.78 -9.32
C LYS A 83 2.19 17.12 -9.05
N THR A 84 2.80 16.46 -8.06
CA THR A 84 4.21 16.68 -7.66
C THR A 84 5.22 15.96 -8.57
N SER A 85 4.77 15.07 -9.47
CA SER A 85 5.69 14.25 -10.24
C SER A 85 6.42 15.03 -11.33
N ARG A 86 7.62 15.52 -10.99
CA ARG A 86 8.58 16.12 -11.94
C ARG A 86 9.70 15.16 -12.36
N ARG A 87 9.83 14.00 -11.71
CA ARG A 87 10.87 13.01 -12.00
C ARG A 87 10.46 12.09 -13.15
N PRO A 88 11.40 11.69 -14.03
CA PRO A 88 11.13 10.74 -15.10
C PRO A 88 10.62 9.39 -14.53
N LEU A 89 9.74 8.73 -15.28
CA LEU A 89 9.03 7.52 -14.85
C LEU A 89 9.99 6.43 -14.35
N ALA A 90 11.08 6.19 -15.08
CA ALA A 90 12.09 5.17 -14.73
C ALA A 90 12.74 5.45 -13.36
N ALA A 91 13.10 6.71 -13.06
CA ALA A 91 13.69 7.07 -11.77
C ALA A 91 12.70 6.92 -10.60
N ARG A 92 11.39 7.12 -10.85
CA ARG A 92 10.35 6.86 -9.85
C ARG A 92 10.18 5.37 -9.60
N ILE A 93 10.14 4.57 -10.67
CA ILE A 93 10.04 3.11 -10.56
C ILE A 93 11.24 2.56 -9.79
N ALA A 94 12.46 2.99 -10.13
CA ALA A 94 13.67 2.55 -9.42
C ALA A 94 13.64 2.92 -7.93
N LEU A 95 13.27 4.17 -7.60
CA LEU A 95 13.17 4.63 -6.21
C LEU A 95 12.11 3.86 -5.41
N HIS A 96 10.96 3.57 -6.03
CA HIS A 96 9.86 2.88 -5.37
C HIS A 96 9.99 1.35 -5.38
N ALA A 97 10.87 0.79 -6.22
CA ALA A 97 11.26 -0.63 -6.20
C ALA A 97 12.33 -0.93 -5.14
N MET A 98 13.14 0.06 -4.75
CA MET A 98 14.20 -0.11 -3.75
C MET A 98 13.73 -0.79 -2.45
N PRO A 99 12.58 -0.43 -1.83
CA PRO A 99 12.12 -1.11 -0.62
C PRO A 99 11.87 -2.61 -0.83
N ALA A 100 11.25 -3.01 -1.94
CA ALA A 100 10.99 -4.41 -2.22
C ALA A 100 12.28 -5.19 -2.47
N VAL A 101 13.24 -4.60 -3.18
CA VAL A 101 14.57 -5.21 -3.41
C VAL A 101 15.34 -5.32 -2.10
N LEU A 102 15.31 -4.29 -1.26
CA LEU A 102 15.94 -4.30 0.06
C LEU A 102 15.38 -5.43 0.93
N ILE A 103 14.06 -5.52 1.04
CA ILE A 103 13.42 -6.58 1.84
C ILE A 103 13.70 -7.96 1.24
N LEU A 104 13.71 -8.11 -0.09
CA LEU A 104 14.08 -9.37 -0.73
C LEU A 104 15.50 -9.82 -0.37
N LEU A 105 16.47 -8.90 -0.37
CA LEU A 105 17.85 -9.18 0.03
C LEU A 105 17.92 -9.52 1.53
N LEU A 106 17.20 -8.80 2.39
CA LEU A 106 17.16 -9.11 3.82
C LEU A 106 16.54 -10.48 4.11
N VAL A 107 15.46 -10.85 3.42
CA VAL A 107 14.87 -12.19 3.54
C VAL A 107 15.89 -13.28 3.16
N ALA A 108 16.74 -13.03 2.15
CA ALA A 108 17.74 -13.99 1.68
C ALA A 108 18.99 -14.08 2.57
N PHE A 109 19.44 -12.95 3.14
CA PHE A 109 20.76 -12.86 3.79
C PHE A 109 20.72 -12.51 5.28
N TRP A 110 19.68 -11.82 5.77
CA TRP A 110 19.60 -11.34 7.15
C TRP A 110 18.16 -11.18 7.62
N ARG A 111 17.52 -12.32 7.90
CA ARG A 111 16.09 -12.39 8.20
C ARG A 111 15.67 -11.59 9.43
N ASP A 112 16.51 -11.53 10.46
CA ASP A 112 16.24 -10.80 11.71
C ASP A 112 16.14 -9.27 11.51
N ALA A 113 16.68 -8.75 10.41
CA ALA A 113 16.60 -7.32 10.08
C ALA A 113 15.36 -6.95 9.24
N VAL A 114 14.53 -7.92 8.85
CA VAL A 114 13.36 -7.68 7.98
C VAL A 114 12.32 -6.79 8.68
N ASP A 115 12.02 -7.06 9.95
CA ASP A 115 10.95 -6.36 10.67
C ASP A 115 11.31 -4.89 10.90
N ILE A 116 12.53 -4.61 11.38
CA ILE A 116 13.01 -3.23 11.54
C ILE A 116 13.08 -2.48 10.19
N ALA A 117 13.47 -3.17 9.11
CA ALA A 117 13.50 -2.57 7.78
C ALA A 117 12.08 -2.24 7.27
N LEU A 118 11.10 -3.12 7.49
CA LEU A 118 9.70 -2.86 7.14
C LEU A 118 9.16 -1.66 7.92
N VAL A 119 9.41 -1.60 9.23
CA VAL A 119 9.03 -0.46 10.07
C VAL A 119 9.60 0.85 9.50
N LEU A 120 10.89 0.88 9.16
CA LEU A 120 11.53 2.06 8.58
C LEU A 120 10.92 2.45 7.23
N VAL A 121 10.61 1.48 6.36
CA VAL A 121 9.94 1.73 5.08
C VAL A 121 8.56 2.34 5.30
N PHE A 122 7.75 1.75 6.18
CA PHE A 122 6.40 2.22 6.45
C PHE A 122 6.41 3.62 7.07
N VAL A 123 7.22 3.86 8.10
CA VAL A 123 7.35 5.18 8.75
C VAL A 123 7.87 6.23 7.77
N GLY A 124 8.89 5.89 6.98
CA GLY A 124 9.48 6.81 5.99
C GLY A 124 8.46 7.27 4.94
N TYR A 125 7.69 6.32 4.38
CA TYR A 125 6.64 6.65 3.40
C TYR A 125 5.44 7.36 4.03
N THR A 126 5.05 7.02 5.25
CA THR A 126 4.01 7.75 5.97
C THR A 126 4.42 9.20 6.19
N GLY A 127 5.65 9.44 6.64
CA GLY A 127 6.21 10.79 6.73
C GLY A 127 6.15 11.52 5.40
N ALA A 128 6.56 10.87 4.31
CA ALA A 128 6.49 11.46 2.96
C ALA A 128 5.06 11.80 2.52
N ILE A 129 4.06 10.97 2.85
CA ILE A 129 2.64 11.24 2.58
C ILE A 129 2.16 12.44 3.40
N LEU A 130 2.46 12.50 4.70
CA LEU A 130 2.07 13.61 5.56
C LEU A 130 2.72 14.94 5.12
N LEU A 131 3.97 14.90 4.64
CA LEU A 131 4.64 16.05 4.05
C LEU A 131 3.89 16.57 2.81
N LEU A 132 3.40 15.68 1.94
CA LEU A 132 2.58 16.07 0.78
C LEU A 132 1.25 16.70 1.20
N MET A 133 0.68 16.27 2.32
CA MET A 133 -0.61 16.73 2.84
C MET A 133 -0.52 17.97 3.73
N ARG A 134 0.67 18.52 4.00
CA ARG A 134 0.85 19.75 4.80
C ARG A 134 -0.02 20.94 4.36
N PRO A 135 -0.23 21.19 3.05
CA PRO A 135 -1.11 22.27 2.59
C PRO A 135 -2.63 21.99 2.78
N GLY A 136 -3.01 20.86 3.37
CA GLY A 136 -4.41 20.47 3.54
C GLY A 136 -5.03 19.89 2.26
N ALA A 137 -6.36 19.98 2.16
CA ALA A 137 -7.11 19.49 0.99
C ALA A 137 -6.69 20.19 -0.32
N ASP A 138 -6.22 21.44 -0.22
CA ASP A 138 -5.73 22.24 -1.34
C ASP A 138 -4.48 21.64 -2.01
N ALA A 139 -3.80 20.70 -1.34
CA ALA A 139 -2.71 19.95 -1.95
C ALA A 139 -3.20 19.09 -3.13
N LEU A 140 -4.46 18.65 -3.15
CA LEU A 140 -5.01 17.67 -4.09
C LEU A 140 -5.49 18.33 -5.40
N ARG A 141 -4.55 18.93 -6.14
CA ARG A 141 -4.81 19.71 -7.36
C ARG A 141 -5.52 18.94 -8.50
N LEU A 142 -5.51 17.62 -8.48
CA LEU A 142 -6.21 16.78 -9.47
C LEU A 142 -7.48 16.11 -8.91
N ALA A 143 -7.83 16.33 -7.64
CA ALA A 143 -9.11 15.89 -7.11
C ALA A 143 -10.20 16.89 -7.52
N PRO A 144 -11.42 16.43 -7.88
CA PRO A 144 -12.56 17.32 -8.03
C PRO A 144 -12.77 18.14 -6.76
N PHE A 145 -13.18 19.41 -6.88
CA PHE A 145 -13.35 20.32 -5.74
C PHE A 145 -14.27 19.73 -4.65
N GLU A 146 -15.38 19.11 -5.04
CA GLU A 146 -16.30 18.43 -4.11
C GLU A 146 -15.68 17.17 -3.45
N GLY A 147 -14.72 16.53 -4.13
CA GLY A 147 -14.05 15.31 -3.67
C GLY A 147 -12.75 15.55 -2.89
N ALA A 148 -12.23 16.77 -2.86
CA ALA A 148 -10.91 17.07 -2.28
C ALA A 148 -10.87 16.83 -0.76
N VAL A 149 -11.88 17.28 -0.02
CA VAL A 149 -11.92 17.10 1.45
C VAL A 149 -12.10 15.63 1.85
N PRO A 150 -13.03 14.84 1.27
CA PRO A 150 -13.10 13.40 1.51
C PRO A 150 -11.80 12.67 1.14
N ALA A 151 -11.18 13.00 0.00
CA ALA A 151 -9.92 12.40 -0.42
C ALA A 151 -8.78 12.72 0.57
N TYR A 152 -8.69 13.96 1.04
CA TYR A 152 -7.71 14.34 2.06
C TYR A 152 -7.88 13.51 3.33
N ARG A 153 -9.11 13.38 3.85
CA ARG A 153 -9.41 12.57 5.04
C ARG A 153 -9.03 11.10 4.84
N ALA A 154 -9.32 10.53 3.66
CA ALA A 154 -8.94 9.16 3.32
C ALA A 154 -7.41 8.96 3.26
N ILE A 155 -6.66 9.97 2.80
CA ILE A 155 -5.19 9.94 2.77
C ILE A 155 -4.61 10.02 4.19
N ILE A 156 -5.18 10.87 5.05
CA ILE A 156 -4.79 10.91 6.48
C ILE A 156 -5.10 9.58 7.17
N PHE A 157 -6.26 8.97 6.88
CA PHE A 157 -6.59 7.64 7.38
C PHE A 157 -5.58 6.59 6.89
N THR A 158 -5.16 6.66 5.62
CA THR A 158 -4.15 5.76 5.06
C THR A 158 -2.80 5.94 5.78
N ALA A 159 -2.37 7.18 6.01
CA ALA A 159 -1.17 7.47 6.79
C ALA A 159 -1.26 6.91 8.22
N ALA A 160 -2.41 7.07 8.89
CA ALA A 160 -2.65 6.49 10.21
C ALA A 160 -2.61 4.96 10.19
N ALA A 161 -3.21 4.33 9.17
CA ALA A 161 -3.20 2.88 8.99
C ALA A 161 -1.78 2.34 8.74
N LEU A 162 -0.95 3.04 7.96
CA LEU A 162 0.45 2.67 7.75
C LEU A 162 1.27 2.81 9.05
N CYS A 163 1.05 3.86 9.84
CA CYS A 163 1.65 3.96 11.17
C CYS A 163 1.22 2.82 12.10
N LEU A 164 -0.07 2.49 12.10
CA LEU A 164 -0.60 1.39 12.92
C LEU A 164 -0.01 0.04 12.49
N SER A 165 0.12 -0.20 11.18
CA SER A 165 0.77 -1.39 10.63
C SER A 165 2.23 -1.48 11.09
N ALA A 166 2.99 -0.38 10.99
CA ALA A 166 4.38 -0.34 11.46
C ALA A 166 4.49 -0.60 12.96
N ALA A 167 3.53 -0.11 13.76
CA ALA A 167 3.49 -0.42 15.19
C ALA A 167 3.26 -1.92 15.43
N PHE A 168 2.33 -2.56 14.70
CA PHE A 168 2.12 -4.01 14.83
C PHE A 168 3.36 -4.84 14.47
N ASP A 169 4.13 -4.43 13.46
CA ASP A 169 5.38 -5.11 13.09
C ASP A 169 6.45 -5.04 14.19
N THR A 170 6.34 -4.13 15.17
CA THR A 170 7.25 -4.11 16.34
C THR A 170 6.86 -5.07 17.47
N PHE A 171 5.63 -5.59 17.47
CA PHE A 171 5.10 -6.46 18.53
C PHE A 171 5.11 -7.94 18.17
N VAL A 172 5.32 -8.30 16.91
CA VAL A 172 5.32 -9.67 16.37
C VAL A 172 6.74 -10.17 16.22
#